data_AF-X1JRC1-F1
#
_entry.id   AF-X1JRC1-F1
#
_cell.length_a   1.000
_cell.length_b   1.000
_cell.length_c   1.000
_cell.angle_alpha   90.00
_cell.angle_beta   90.00
_cell.angle_gamma   90.00
#
_symmetry.space_group_name_H-M   'P 1'
#
loop_
_entity.id
_entity.type
_entity.pdbx_description
1 polymer ?
#
loop_
_entity_poly.entity_id
_entity_poly.type
_entity_poly.pdbx_seq_one_letter_code
_entity_poly.pdbx_strand_id
1 'polypeptide(L)'
;MITEINCVYKPDLIVMDGVITFVDRGPMEGTRVEANVFVSGTDKVAIDAVGVAILRILGTTPEVSDGSIFEQDQIKRAVELELGVTSPLDIEFLTDSEESEKLVAQIKEKLAQ
;
A
#
# COMPACT_ATOMS: atom_id res chain seq x y z
N MET A 1 0.29 -17.83 3.96
CA MET A 1 0.64 -17.98 2.53
C MET A 1 -0.24 -17.06 1.72
N ILE A 2 0.23 -15.83 1.51
CA ILE A 2 -0.46 -14.84 0.66
C ILE A 2 0.55 -14.28 -0.34
N THR A 3 1.76 -13.96 0.09
CA THR A 3 2.82 -13.47 -0.80
C THR A 3 3.33 -14.53 -1.78
N GLU A 4 3.45 -15.80 -1.36
CA GLU A 4 4.03 -16.88 -2.19
C GLU A 4 3.22 -17.19 -3.45
N ILE A 5 1.91 -16.92 -3.45
CA ILE A 5 1.08 -17.12 -4.64
C ILE A 5 1.49 -16.16 -5.76
N ASN A 6 2.09 -15.02 -5.43
CA ASN A 6 2.53 -14.03 -6.40
C ASN A 6 3.81 -14.45 -7.12
N CYS A 7 4.48 -15.53 -6.70
CA CYS A 7 5.65 -16.05 -7.41
C CYS A 7 5.33 -16.66 -8.78
N VAL A 8 4.06 -17.02 -9.04
CA VAL A 8 3.68 -17.73 -10.28
C VAL A 8 3.18 -16.80 -11.39
N TYR A 9 3.07 -15.50 -11.12
CA TYR A 9 2.62 -14.52 -12.10
C TYR A 9 3.27 -13.15 -11.86
N LYS A 10 3.42 -12.38 -12.93
CA LYS A 10 3.87 -10.99 -12.86
C LYS A 10 2.80 -10.11 -13.51
N PRO A 11 2.03 -9.34 -12.73
CA PRO A 11 1.00 -8.48 -13.30
C PRO A 11 1.65 -7.32 -14.07
N ASP A 12 1.16 -7.04 -15.27
CA ASP A 12 1.56 -5.85 -16.03
C ASP A 12 0.86 -4.58 -15.54
N LEU A 13 -0.32 -4.74 -14.92
CA LEU A 13 -1.11 -3.65 -14.32
C LEU A 13 -1.89 -4.17 -13.11
N ILE A 14 -1.85 -3.40 -12.04
CA ILE A 14 -2.62 -3.60 -10.81
C ILE A 14 -3.50 -2.36 -10.65
N VAL A 15 -4.78 -2.58 -10.33
CA VAL A 15 -5.72 -1.52 -9.97
C VAL A 15 -6.30 -1.86 -8.61
N MET A 16 -6.09 -0.98 -7.64
CA MET A 16 -6.63 -1.07 -6.29
C MET A 16 -7.75 -0.06 -6.12
N ASP A 17 -8.95 -0.56 -5.85
CA ASP A 17 -10.11 0.24 -5.42
C ASP A 17 -10.02 0.48 -3.91
N GLY A 18 -9.82 1.73 -3.54
CA GLY A 18 -9.79 2.19 -2.14
C GLY A 18 -10.96 3.11 -1.80
N VAL A 19 -12.00 3.22 -2.63
CA VAL A 19 -13.10 4.19 -2.42
C VAL A 19 -13.69 4.03 -1.02
N ILE A 20 -13.97 2.78 -0.62
CA ILE A 20 -14.34 2.41 0.75
C ILE A 20 -13.30 1.45 1.30
N THR A 21 -12.71 1.80 2.44
CA THR A 21 -11.60 1.05 3.06
C THR A 21 -11.95 0.66 4.49
N PHE A 22 -11.53 -0.54 4.92
CA PHE A 22 -11.55 -0.93 6.33
C PHE A 22 -10.28 -0.46 7.03
N VAL A 23 -10.41 0.29 8.13
CA VAL A 23 -9.26 0.78 8.92
C VAL A 23 -8.92 -0.11 10.11
N ASP A 24 -9.87 -0.93 10.54
CA ASP A 24 -9.67 -2.01 11.49
C ASP A 24 -10.39 -3.26 10.99
N ARG A 25 -9.84 -4.43 11.33
CA ARG A 25 -10.38 -5.72 10.92
C ARG A 25 -10.57 -5.75 9.39
N GLY A 26 -11.58 -6.43 8.89
CA GLY A 26 -11.82 -6.72 7.48
C GLY A 26 -11.48 -8.18 7.12
N PRO A 27 -11.83 -8.65 5.91
CA PRO A 27 -12.54 -7.92 4.86
C PRO A 27 -14.08 -7.94 5.00
N MET A 28 -14.61 -8.61 6.03
CA MET A 28 -16.07 -8.77 6.23
C MET A 28 -16.65 -7.82 7.27
N GLU A 29 -15.95 -7.64 8.39
CA GLU A 29 -16.36 -6.81 9.53
C GLU A 29 -15.26 -5.81 9.89
N GLY A 30 -15.61 -4.60 10.31
CA GLY A 30 -14.63 -3.57 10.67
C GLY A 30 -15.19 -2.17 10.49
N THR A 31 -14.45 -1.16 10.92
CA THR A 31 -14.80 0.24 10.66
C THR A 31 -14.50 0.59 9.22
N ARG A 32 -15.52 1.02 8.48
CA ARG A 32 -15.40 1.50 7.10
C ARG A 32 -15.22 3.01 7.08
N VAL A 33 -14.30 3.48 6.26
CA VAL A 33 -14.09 4.89 5.97
C VAL A 33 -14.02 5.09 4.47
N GLU A 34 -14.39 6.28 4.01
CA GLU A 34 -14.18 6.66 2.62
C GLU A 34 -12.75 7.18 2.46
N ALA A 35 -11.93 6.50 1.65
CA ALA A 35 -10.63 7.03 1.22
C ALA A 35 -10.74 7.73 -0.14
N ASN A 36 -11.79 7.43 -0.92
CA ASN A 36 -12.10 8.06 -2.20
C ASN A 36 -10.91 8.08 -3.17
N VAL A 37 -10.16 6.97 -3.23
CA VAL A 37 -8.93 6.85 -4.03
C VAL A 37 -8.94 5.58 -4.87
N PHE A 38 -8.44 5.70 -6.09
CA PHE A 38 -7.95 4.58 -6.89
C PHE A 38 -6.44 4.67 -6.98
N VAL A 39 -5.75 3.54 -6.80
CA VAL A 39 -4.30 3.45 -7.00
C VAL A 39 -4.06 2.45 -8.11
N SER A 40 -3.18 2.79 -9.05
CA SER A 40 -2.75 1.86 -10.09
C SER A 40 -1.24 1.86 -10.23
N GLY A 41 -0.69 0.74 -10.67
CA GLY A 41 0.74 0.58 -10.82
C GLY A 41 1.11 -0.78 -11.41
N THR A 42 2.41 -0.98 -11.58
CA THR A 42 2.96 -2.17 -12.25
C THR A 42 3.76 -3.06 -11.29
N ASP A 43 3.96 -2.62 -10.05
CA ASP A 43 4.70 -3.33 -9.02
C ASP A 43 3.80 -3.64 -7.82
N LYS A 44 3.72 -4.92 -7.46
CA LYS A 44 2.83 -5.39 -6.39
C LYS A 44 3.29 -4.90 -5.01
N VAL A 45 4.59 -4.87 -4.76
CA VAL A 45 5.15 -4.45 -3.49
C VAL A 45 4.94 -2.95 -3.30
N ALA A 46 5.10 -2.17 -4.37
CA ALA A 46 4.80 -0.73 -4.35
C ALA A 46 3.32 -0.47 -4.01
N ILE A 47 2.39 -1.19 -4.65
CA ILE A 47 0.95 -1.03 -4.39
C ILE A 47 0.60 -1.40 -2.93
N ASP A 48 1.16 -2.49 -2.40
CA ASP A 48 0.92 -2.89 -1.01
C ASP A 48 1.47 -1.86 -0.02
N ALA A 49 2.69 -1.36 -0.25
CA ALA A 49 3.31 -0.33 0.57
C ALA A 49 2.48 0.97 0.56
N VAL A 50 1.98 1.37 -0.61
CA VAL A 50 1.08 2.52 -0.74
C VAL A 50 -0.26 2.28 -0.03
N GLY A 51 -0.81 1.07 -0.12
CA GLY A 51 -2.03 0.68 0.61
C GLY A 51 -1.85 0.83 2.13
N VAL A 52 -0.74 0.34 2.68
CA VAL A 52 -0.42 0.51 4.11
C VAL A 52 -0.26 2.00 4.47
N ALA A 53 0.39 2.79 3.62
CA ALA A 53 0.54 4.23 3.84
C ALA A 53 -0.83 4.94 3.89
N ILE A 54 -1.75 4.59 2.99
CA ILE A 54 -3.13 5.11 2.99
C ILE A 54 -3.87 4.71 4.27
N LEU A 55 -3.76 3.46 4.73
CA LEU A 55 -4.34 3.03 6.01
C LEU A 55 -3.80 3.85 7.19
N ARG A 56 -2.50 4.15 7.21
CA ARG A 56 -1.90 5.02 8.24
C ARG A 56 -2.40 6.46 8.19
N ILE A 57 -2.69 6.99 7.01
CA ILE A 57 -3.30 8.33 6.86
C ILE A 57 -4.72 8.35 7.42
N LEU A 58 -5.48 7.28 7.18
CA LEU A 58 -6.89 7.17 7.58
C LEU A 58 -7.10 6.85 9.07
N GLY A 59 -6.04 6.53 9.81
CA GLY A 59 -6.13 6.16 11.22
C GLY A 59 -6.49 4.69 11.41
N THR A 60 -5.53 3.81 11.16
CA THR A 60 -5.64 2.35 11.31
C THR A 60 -5.18 1.87 12.70
N THR A 61 -5.02 0.56 12.87
CA THR A 61 -4.62 -0.05 14.15
C THR A 61 -3.15 0.22 14.48
N PRO A 62 -2.72 0.09 15.76
CA PRO A 62 -1.33 0.26 16.16
C PRO A 62 -0.37 -0.68 15.42
N GLU A 63 -0.77 -1.93 15.19
CA GLU A 63 0.05 -2.95 14.53
C GLU A 63 0.43 -2.56 13.09
N VAL A 64 -0.50 -1.91 12.38
CA VAL A 64 -0.25 -1.40 11.03
C VAL A 64 0.48 -0.06 11.08
N SER A 65 0.27 0.73 12.13
CA SER A 65 0.84 2.08 12.28
C SER A 65 2.30 2.10 12.72
N ASP A 66 2.75 1.05 13.43
CA ASP A 66 4.07 1.00 14.03
C ASP A 66 5.17 0.53 13.04
N GLY A 67 6.36 1.09 13.21
CA GLY A 67 7.56 0.71 12.45
C GLY A 67 7.54 1.08 10.96
N SER A 68 8.56 0.63 10.24
CA SER A 68 8.66 0.83 8.80
C SER A 68 7.63 0.02 8.04
N ILE A 69 7.03 0.60 7.00
CA ILE A 69 6.10 -0.11 6.10
C ILE A 69 6.78 -1.32 5.44
N PHE A 70 8.07 -1.24 5.13
CA PHE A 70 8.81 -2.35 4.52
C PHE A 70 9.16 -3.48 5.51
N GLU A 71 8.96 -3.27 6.81
CA GLU A 71 9.08 -4.32 7.83
C GLU A 71 7.76 -5.06 8.07
N GLN A 72 6.66 -4.65 7.45
CA GLN A 72 5.41 -5.41 7.51
C GLN A 72 5.62 -6.82 6.93
N ASP A 73 5.22 -7.85 7.67
CA ASP A 73 5.55 -9.26 7.37
C ASP A 73 5.35 -9.64 5.91
N GLN A 74 4.23 -9.22 5.30
CA GLN A 74 3.90 -9.54 3.90
C GLN A 74 4.80 -8.82 2.89
N ILE A 75 5.12 -7.56 3.14
CA ILE A 75 5.97 -6.72 2.27
C ILE A 75 7.41 -7.18 2.38
N LYS A 76 7.92 -7.35 3.61
CA LYS A 76 9.25 -7.89 3.87
C LYS A 76 9.44 -9.23 3.18
N ARG A 77 8.46 -10.13 3.31
CA ARG A 77 8.50 -11.43 2.65
C ARG A 77 8.48 -11.30 1.12
N ALA A 78 7.78 -10.32 0.55
CA ALA A 78 7.75 -10.10 -0.89
C ALA A 78 9.10 -9.61 -1.41
N VAL A 79 9.77 -8.74 -0.66
CA VAL A 79 11.14 -8.29 -0.94
C VAL A 79 12.13 -9.45 -0.87
N GLU A 80 12.05 -10.31 0.16
CA GLU A 80 12.88 -11.52 0.27
C GLU A 80 12.70 -12.49 -0.91
N LEU A 81 11.50 -12.50 -1.51
CA LEU A 81 11.15 -13.32 -2.67
C LEU A 81 11.43 -12.60 -4.01
N GLU A 82 12.05 -11.42 -3.98
CA GLU A 82 12.41 -10.62 -5.16
C GLU A 82 11.20 -10.29 -6.06
N LEU A 83 10.02 -10.07 -5.47
CA LEU A 83 8.76 -9.87 -6.20
C LEU A 83 8.50 -8.44 -6.66
N GLY A 84 9.32 -7.47 -6.25
CA GLY A 84 9.15 -6.08 -6.61
C GLY A 84 10.16 -5.15 -5.95
N VAL A 85 9.78 -3.88 -5.83
CA VAL A 85 10.59 -2.83 -5.20
C VAL A 85 11.05 -3.20 -3.79
N THR A 86 12.22 -2.70 -3.40
CA THR A 86 12.85 -3.05 -2.11
C THR A 86 12.88 -1.89 -1.12
N SER A 87 12.61 -0.67 -1.59
CA SER A 87 12.61 0.52 -0.77
C SER A 87 11.56 1.54 -1.24
N PRO A 88 11.14 2.48 -0.36
CA PRO A 88 10.28 3.60 -0.76
C PRO A 88 10.84 4.46 -1.89
N LEU A 89 12.17 4.53 -2.03
CA LEU A 89 12.83 5.36 -3.02
C LEU A 89 12.72 4.79 -4.44
N ASP A 90 12.41 3.51 -4.55
CA ASP A 90 12.21 2.82 -5.83
C ASP A 90 10.80 3.06 -6.41
N ILE A 91 9.91 3.75 -5.67
CA ILE A 91 8.53 4.01 -6.07
C ILE A 91 8.43 5.38 -6.75
N GLU A 92 8.14 5.37 -8.05
CA GLU A 92 7.75 6.55 -8.81
C GLU A 92 6.24 6.78 -8.70
N PHE A 93 5.84 8.03 -8.43
CA PHE A 93 4.43 8.42 -8.35
C PHE A 93 4.09 9.34 -9.52
N LEU A 94 3.00 9.01 -10.21
CA LEU A 94 2.41 9.84 -11.26
C LEU A 94 1.03 10.30 -10.81
N THR A 95 0.74 11.58 -10.98
CA THR A 95 -0.52 12.22 -10.56
C THR A 95 -1.02 13.14 -11.67
N ASP A 96 -2.33 13.29 -11.76
CA ASP A 96 -3.02 14.11 -12.76
C ASP A 96 -3.78 15.30 -12.16
N SER A 97 -3.76 15.45 -10.82
CA SER A 97 -4.44 16.52 -10.09
C SER A 97 -3.69 16.98 -8.84
N GLU A 98 -3.99 18.20 -8.37
CA GLU A 98 -3.44 18.74 -7.12
C GLU A 98 -3.87 17.94 -5.89
N GLU A 99 -5.08 17.37 -5.89
CA GLU A 99 -5.56 16.51 -4.81
C GLU A 99 -4.71 15.24 -4.71
N SER A 100 -4.40 14.62 -5.85
CA SER A 100 -3.55 13.44 -5.93
C SER A 100 -2.12 13.76 -5.49
N GLU A 101 -1.58 14.92 -5.88
CA GLU A 101 -0.24 15.37 -5.44
C GLU A 101 -0.15 15.53 -3.92
N LYS A 102 -1.17 16.13 -3.29
CA LYS A 102 -1.24 16.28 -1.83
C LYS A 102 -1.31 14.92 -1.13
N LEU A 103 -2.11 13.99 -1.65
CA LEU A 103 -2.18 12.64 -1.12
C LEU A 103 -0.84 11.91 -1.26
N VAL A 104 -0.18 12.02 -2.42
CA VAL A 104 1.16 11.44 -2.64
C VAL A 104 2.19 12.01 -1.67
N ALA A 105 2.13 13.31 -1.34
CA ALA A 105 3.00 13.89 -0.33
C ALA A 105 2.81 13.23 1.04
N GLN A 106 1.57 13.04 1.48
CA GLN A 106 1.26 12.34 2.74
C GLN A 106 1.70 10.86 2.70
N ILE A 107 1.52 10.18 1.56
CA ILE A 107 1.97 8.80 1.38
C ILE A 107 3.49 8.70 1.53
N LYS A 108 4.24 9.62 0.89
CA LYS A 108 5.71 9.66 1.01
C LYS A 108 6.17 9.89 2.44
N GLU A 109 5.48 10.75 3.20
CA GLU A 109 5.76 10.94 4.63
C GLU A 109 5.57 9.65 5.43
N LYS A 110 4.52 8.87 5.14
CA LYS A 110 4.27 7.58 5.81
C LYS A 110 5.22 6.47 5.40
N LEU A 111 5.70 6.48 4.16
CA LEU A 111 6.70 5.53 3.67
C LEU A 111 8.10 5.79 4.25
N ALA A 112 8.40 7.03 4.65
CA ALA A 112 9.67 7.41 5.23
C ALA A 112 9.78 7.19 6.76
N GLN A 113 8.66 6.86 7.42
CA GLN A 113 8.57 6.54 8.85
C GLN A 113 8.92 5.07 9.10
#